data_AF-A0A7W1K8R4-F1
#
_entry.id   AF-A0A7W1K8R4-F1
#
_cell.length_a   1.000
_cell.length_b   1.000
_cell.length_c   1.000
_cell.angle_alpha   90.00
_cell.angle_beta   90.00
_cell.angle_gamma   90.00
#
_symmetry.space_group_name_H-M   'P 1'
#
loop_
_entity.id
_entity.type
_entity.pdbx_description
1 polymer ?
#
loop_
_entity_poly.entity_id
_entity_poly.type
_entity_poly.pdbx_seq_one_letter_code
_entity_poly.pdbx_strand_id
1 'polypeptide(L)'
;MDLAAGSRLAPPCRFCGAPLEHVFADLGMSPVANDNVPLERASRMEPFFPLRALVCERCFLVQLAPFQTEKPLFREDYAYFSSYSTSWLEHCRRYVEQMTDRLSLDASSQVIELASNDGYLLQYFKDKG
;
A
#
# COMPACT_ATOMS: atom_id res chain seq x y z
N MET A 1 -23.92 20.56 16.86
CA MET A 1 -24.74 19.50 16.25
C MET A 1 -23.74 18.44 15.80
N ASP A 2 -23.55 17.46 16.67
CA ASP A 2 -22.39 16.56 16.71
C ASP A 2 -22.75 15.29 15.92
N LEU A 3 -22.25 15.17 14.69
CA LEU A 3 -22.57 14.07 13.76
C LEU A 3 -21.56 12.91 13.81
N ALA A 4 -20.69 12.84 14.83
CA ALA A 4 -19.68 11.79 14.95
C ALA A 4 -20.06 10.62 15.89
N ALA A 5 -21.34 10.46 16.21
CA ALA A 5 -21.84 9.30 16.98
C ALA A 5 -22.20 8.13 16.04
N GLY A 6 -21.18 7.48 15.46
CA GLY A 6 -21.32 6.28 14.64
C GLY A 6 -20.43 5.14 15.15
N SER A 7 -21.04 4.21 15.89
CA SER A 7 -20.50 2.89 16.34
C SER A 7 -19.34 2.88 17.35
N ARG A 8 -19.68 2.51 18.60
CA ARG A 8 -18.80 2.33 19.77
C ARG A 8 -18.11 0.95 19.83
N LEU A 9 -17.18 0.68 18.92
CA LEU A 9 -16.16 -0.34 19.15
C LEU A 9 -14.83 0.10 18.54
N ALA A 10 -13.76 0.05 19.34
CA ALA A 10 -12.40 0.22 18.86
C ALA A 10 -12.14 -0.81 17.74
N PRO A 11 -11.67 -0.39 16.55
CA PRO A 11 -11.41 -1.35 15.48
C PRO A 11 -10.34 -2.34 15.92
N PRO A 12 -10.45 -3.63 15.56
CA PRO A 12 -9.43 -4.60 15.92
C PRO A 12 -8.14 -4.34 15.14
N CYS A 13 -7.01 -4.53 15.80
CA CYS A 13 -5.70 -4.54 15.16
C CYS A 13 -5.66 -5.64 14.09
N ARG A 14 -5.30 -5.26 12.85
CA ARG A 14 -5.23 -6.20 11.71
C ARG A 14 -4.24 -7.36 11.91
N PHE A 15 -3.26 -7.20 12.81
CA PHE A 15 -2.26 -8.22 13.06
C PHE A 15 -2.63 -9.15 14.23
N CYS A 16 -3.01 -8.61 15.38
CA CYS A 16 -3.21 -9.41 16.61
C CYS A 16 -4.64 -9.39 17.17
N GLY A 17 -5.58 -8.67 16.54
CA GLY A 17 -6.98 -8.58 16.94
C GLY A 17 -7.27 -7.73 18.20
N ALA A 18 -6.25 -7.25 18.91
CA ALA A 18 -6.44 -6.38 20.07
C ALA A 18 -7.14 -5.05 19.69
N PRO A 19 -7.96 -4.45 20.56
CA PRO A 19 -8.62 -3.18 20.27
C PRO A 19 -7.61 -2.05 20.03
N LEU A 20 -7.91 -1.17 19.07
CA LEU A 20 -7.11 0.03 18.78
C LEU A 20 -7.74 1.27 19.42
N GLU A 21 -7.17 1.71 20.53
CA GLU A 21 -7.71 2.83 21.33
C GLU A 21 -6.84 4.10 21.25
N HIS A 22 -5.58 3.96 20.82
CA HIS A 22 -4.59 5.03 20.87
C HIS A 22 -4.36 5.65 19.50
N VAL A 23 -4.54 6.96 19.42
CA VAL A 23 -4.18 7.75 18.25
C VAL A 23 -2.67 7.97 18.28
N PHE A 24 -2.00 7.49 17.23
CA PHE A 24 -0.58 7.73 17.01
C PHE A 24 -0.34 9.07 16.33
N ALA A 25 -1.10 9.34 15.27
CA ALA A 25 -1.06 10.60 14.54
C ALA A 25 -2.44 10.88 13.90
N ASP A 26 -2.87 12.13 13.96
CA ASP A 26 -4.06 12.62 13.25
C ASP A 26 -3.64 13.76 12.32
N LEU A 27 -3.75 13.51 11.01
CA LEU A 27 -3.39 14.45 9.96
C LEU A 27 -4.63 15.13 9.35
N GLY A 28 -5.81 14.94 9.94
CA GLY A 28 -7.06 15.52 9.48
C GLY A 28 -7.62 14.84 8.23
N MET A 29 -8.30 15.61 7.40
CA MET A 29 -8.94 15.11 6.18
C MET A 29 -8.00 15.28 4.98
N SER A 30 -7.81 14.24 4.17
CA SER A 30 -6.95 14.26 2.99
C SER A 30 -7.62 13.58 1.79
N PRO A 31 -7.34 14.01 0.55
CA PRO A 31 -7.76 13.31 -0.65
C PRO A 31 -6.92 12.04 -0.85
N VAL A 32 -7.28 11.24 -1.85
CA VAL A 32 -6.47 10.07 -2.25
C VAL A 32 -5.20 10.56 -2.94
N ALA A 33 -4.03 10.24 -2.38
CA ALA A 33 -2.75 10.83 -2.78
C ALA A 33 -2.38 10.68 -4.27
N ASN A 34 -2.78 9.57 -4.91
CA ASN A 34 -2.43 9.26 -6.31
C ASN A 34 -3.63 9.44 -7.27
N ASP A 35 -4.73 10.04 -6.83
CA ASP A 35 -5.90 10.29 -7.67
C ASP A 35 -5.79 11.67 -8.36
N ASN A 36 -4.88 11.77 -9.34
CA ASN A 36 -4.66 13.02 -10.06
C ASN A 36 -5.92 13.45 -10.83
N VAL A 37 -6.48 14.60 -10.49
CA VAL A 37 -7.71 15.13 -11.11
C VAL A 37 -7.37 15.86 -12.42
N PRO A 38 -7.92 15.43 -13.58
CA PRO A 38 -7.75 16.16 -14.85
C PRO A 38 -8.34 17.57 -14.77
N LEU A 39 -7.75 18.53 -15.51
CA LEU A 39 -8.16 19.93 -15.47
C LEU A 39 -9.64 20.14 -15.81
N GLU A 40 -10.19 19.32 -16.72
CA GLU A 40 -11.60 19.35 -17.13
C GLU A 40 -12.56 18.98 -15.98
N ARG A 41 -12.03 18.38 -14.91
CA ARG A 41 -12.75 17.97 -13.71
C ARG A 41 -12.35 18.76 -12.47
N ALA A 42 -11.52 19.80 -12.60
CA ALA A 42 -11.01 20.56 -11.45
C ALA A 42 -12.12 21.17 -10.56
N SER A 43 -13.28 21.49 -11.13
CA SER A 43 -14.42 22.04 -10.39
C SER A 43 -15.37 20.98 -9.81
N ARG A 44 -15.06 19.68 -9.94
CA ARG A 44 -15.87 18.59 -9.40
C ARG A 44 -15.54 18.33 -7.94
N MET A 45 -16.49 17.74 -7.23
CA MET A 45 -16.27 17.28 -5.85
C MET A 45 -15.20 16.19 -5.81
N GLU A 46 -14.28 16.32 -4.87
CA GLU A 46 -13.26 15.33 -4.54
C GLU A 46 -13.57 14.72 -3.16
N PRO A 47 -13.49 13.39 -3.00
CA PRO A 47 -13.72 12.75 -1.72
C PRO A 47 -12.49 12.90 -0.81
N PHE A 48 -12.73 13.32 0.44
CA PHE A 48 -11.72 13.43 1.49
C PHE A 48 -11.98 12.41 2.60
N PHE A 49 -10.90 11.88 3.18
CA PHE A 49 -10.96 10.83 4.18
C PHE A 49 -10.09 11.20 5.39
N PRO A 50 -10.48 10.77 6.61
CA PRO A 50 -9.67 10.99 7.79
C PRO A 50 -8.37 10.19 7.70
N LEU A 51 -7.25 10.89 7.66
CA LEU A 51 -5.91 10.33 7.73
C LEU A 51 -5.48 10.24 9.19
N ARG A 52 -6.05 9.26 9.89
CA ARG A 52 -5.79 8.97 11.30
C ARG A 52 -5.11 7.61 11.46
N ALA A 53 -3.89 7.63 11.97
CA ALA A 53 -3.13 6.44 12.32
C ALA A 53 -3.33 6.09 13.80
N LEU A 54 -3.65 4.82 14.07
CA LEU A 54 -3.81 4.25 15.39
C LEU A 54 -2.63 3.31 15.69
N VAL A 55 -2.23 3.20 16.95
CA VAL A 55 -1.19 2.24 17.39
C VAL A 55 -1.79 1.19 18.30
N CYS A 56 -1.42 -0.07 18.05
CA CYS A 56 -1.77 -1.18 18.94
C CYS A 56 -0.81 -1.23 20.14
N GLU A 57 -1.33 -1.16 21.36
CA GLU A 57 -0.48 -1.29 22.56
C GLU A 57 0.10 -2.71 22.77
N ARG A 58 -0.49 -3.72 22.13
CA ARG A 58 -0.05 -5.10 22.29
C ARG A 58 1.08 -5.50 21.35
N CYS A 59 0.98 -5.14 20.07
CA CYS A 59 1.96 -5.55 19.05
C CYS A 59 2.66 -4.38 18.36
N PHE A 60 2.38 -3.14 18.78
CA PHE A 60 2.97 -1.90 18.25
C PHE A 60 2.76 -1.65 16.74
N LEU A 61 1.87 -2.38 16.07
CA LEU A 61 1.49 -2.08 14.70
C LEU A 61 0.75 -0.74 14.65
N VAL A 62 1.35 0.23 13.96
CA VAL A 62 0.70 1.47 13.54
C VAL A 62 -0.07 1.21 12.25
N GLN A 63 -1.35 1.58 12.21
CA GLN A 63 -2.23 1.31 11.07
C GLN A 63 -3.34 2.35 10.95
N LEU A 64 -3.87 2.54 9.75
CA LEU A 64 -5.04 3.39 9.51
C LEU A 64 -6.32 2.68 9.96
N ALA A 65 -7.28 3.45 10.48
CA ALA A 65 -8.62 2.93 10.70
C ALA A 65 -9.31 2.56 9.35
N PRO A 66 -10.24 1.58 9.36
CA PRO A 66 -10.86 1.09 8.14
C PRO A 66 -11.90 2.08 7.60
N PHE A 67 -11.50 2.93 6.65
CA PHE A 67 -12.38 3.94 6.04
C PHE A 67 -12.70 3.70 4.55
N GLN A 68 -12.02 2.79 3.88
CA GLN A 68 -12.25 2.46 2.46
C GLN A 68 -12.00 0.99 2.14
N THR A 69 -12.65 0.50 1.10
CA THR A 69 -12.33 -0.76 0.40
C THR A 69 -11.23 -0.53 -0.65
N GLU A 70 -10.51 -1.56 -1.08
CA GLU A 70 -9.39 -1.45 -2.03
C GLU A 70 -9.76 -0.99 -3.45
N LYS A 71 -10.99 -1.28 -3.90
CA LYS A 71 -11.42 -1.08 -5.30
C LYS A 71 -11.27 0.35 -5.87
N PRO A 72 -11.54 1.44 -5.11
CA PRO A 72 -11.37 2.79 -5.60
C PRO A 72 -9.90 3.24 -5.70
N LEU A 73 -8.97 2.53 -5.05
CA LEU A 73 -7.55 2.88 -5.00
C LEU A 73 -6.73 2.23 -6.13
N PHE A 74 -7.09 1.00 -6.51
CA PHE A 74 -6.41 0.24 -7.57
C PHE A 74 -7.29 0.17 -8.83
N ARG A 75 -7.32 1.28 -9.56
CA ARG A 75 -8.07 1.42 -10.81
C ARG A 75 -7.18 1.15 -12.02
N GLU A 76 -7.78 0.95 -13.19
CA GLU A 76 -7.02 0.74 -14.45
C GLU A 76 -6.11 1.93 -14.79
N ASP A 77 -6.47 3.14 -14.35
CA ASP A 77 -5.71 4.38 -14.54
C ASP A 77 -4.67 4.62 -13.44
N TYR A 78 -4.23 3.59 -12.70
CA TYR A 78 -3.24 3.71 -11.63
C TYR A 78 -1.90 4.25 -12.19
N ALA A 79 -1.64 5.53 -11.91
CA ALA A 79 -0.52 6.28 -12.49
C ALA A 79 0.82 6.08 -11.76
N TYR A 80 1.17 4.83 -11.43
CA TYR A 80 2.46 4.51 -10.82
C TYR A 80 3.08 3.26 -11.45
N PHE A 81 4.27 3.47 -12.00
CA PHE A 81 5.07 2.47 -12.70
C PHE A 81 6.44 2.41 -12.04
N SER A 82 6.75 1.25 -11.47
CA SER A 82 7.97 1.06 -10.66
C SER A 82 9.23 1.17 -11.52
N SER A 83 9.14 0.80 -12.80
CA SER A 83 10.26 0.83 -13.75
C SER A 83 10.77 2.23 -14.10
N TYR A 84 10.03 3.31 -13.78
CA TYR A 84 10.49 4.69 -14.05
C TYR A 84 11.71 5.09 -13.19
N SER A 85 11.92 4.41 -12.06
CA SER A 85 13.05 4.69 -11.17
C SER A 85 14.24 3.79 -11.52
N THR A 86 15.28 4.36 -12.12
CA THR A 86 16.51 3.61 -12.45
C THR A 86 17.22 3.07 -11.20
N SER A 87 17.20 3.81 -10.10
CA SER A 87 17.77 3.34 -8.82
C SER A 87 16.97 2.18 -8.22
N TRP A 88 15.65 2.14 -8.45
CA TRP A 88 14.80 1.03 -8.03
C TRP A 88 15.05 -0.22 -8.87
N LEU A 89 15.17 -0.09 -10.19
CA LEU A 89 15.54 -1.21 -11.07
C LEU A 89 16.89 -1.82 -10.68
N GLU A 90 17.88 -0.98 -10.40
CA GLU A 90 19.20 -1.44 -9.96
C GLU A 90 19.15 -2.10 -8.56
N HIS A 91 18.26 -1.64 -7.67
CA HIS A 91 17.97 -2.38 -6.43
C HIS A 91 17.36 -3.76 -6.70
N CYS A 92 16.39 -3.84 -7.60
CA CYS A 92 15.69 -5.08 -7.93
C CYS A 92 16.63 -6.12 -8.54
N ARG A 93 17.51 -5.70 -9.46
CA ARG A 93 18.54 -6.57 -10.04
C ARG A 93 19.42 -7.20 -8.96
N ARG A 94 19.94 -6.37 -8.03
CA ARG A 94 20.74 -6.86 -6.89
C ARG A 94 19.93 -7.76 -5.95
N TYR A 95 18.66 -7.42 -5.70
CA TYR A 95 17.79 -8.24 -4.86
C TYR A 95 17.59 -9.64 -5.47
N VAL A 96 17.34 -9.72 -6.78
CA VAL A 96 17.20 -11.00 -7.49
C VAL A 96 18.48 -11.82 -7.40
N GLU A 97 19.65 -11.23 -7.63
CA GLU A 97 20.94 -11.91 -7.44
C GLU A 97 21.06 -12.50 -6.03
N GLN A 98 20.81 -11.70 -4.99
CA GLN A 98 20.91 -12.14 -3.61
C GLN A 98 19.91 -13.23 -3.25
N MET A 99 18.66 -13.13 -3.73
CA MET A 99 17.62 -14.12 -3.39
C MET A 99 17.79 -15.42 -4.15
N THR A 100 18.21 -15.38 -5.41
CA THR A 100 18.57 -16.58 -6.18
C THR A 100 19.65 -17.36 -5.44
N ASP A 101 20.72 -16.70 -4.98
CA ASP A 101 21.80 -17.38 -4.27
C ASP A 101 21.34 -17.88 -2.89
N ARG A 102 20.68 -17.01 -2.11
CA ARG A 102 20.25 -17.31 -0.73
C ARG A 102 19.25 -18.46 -0.65
N LEU A 103 18.32 -18.54 -1.61
CA LEU A 103 17.28 -19.57 -1.65
C LEU A 103 17.66 -20.73 -2.58
N SER A 104 18.83 -20.67 -3.22
CA SER A 104 19.29 -21.65 -4.22
C SER A 104 18.24 -21.87 -5.31
N LEU A 105 17.69 -20.77 -5.83
CA LEU A 105 16.70 -20.84 -6.91
C LEU A 105 17.39 -21.26 -8.20
N ASP A 106 16.72 -22.11 -8.96
CA ASP A 106 17.18 -22.63 -10.24
C ASP A 106 16.01 -22.70 -11.23
N ALA A 107 16.27 -23.22 -12.44
CA ALA A 107 15.27 -23.32 -13.50
C ALA A 107 14.07 -24.24 -13.18
N SER A 108 14.12 -25.01 -12.09
CA SER A 108 12.99 -25.80 -11.60
C SER A 108 12.10 -25.02 -10.61
N SER A 109 12.55 -23.83 -10.20
CA SER A 109 11.87 -22.99 -9.22
C SER A 109 10.74 -22.18 -9.86
N GLN A 110 9.63 -22.03 -9.14
CA GLN A 110 8.54 -21.13 -9.52
C GLN A 110 8.55 -19.89 -8.63
N VAL A 111 8.72 -18.71 -9.24
CA VAL A 111 8.69 -17.42 -8.54
C VAL A 111 7.35 -16.75 -8.77
N ILE A 112 6.69 -16.33 -7.69
CA ILE A 112 5.42 -15.60 -7.71
C ILE A 112 5.62 -14.29 -6.96
N GLU A 113 5.32 -13.18 -7.63
CA GLU A 113 5.30 -11.84 -7.04
C GLU A 113 3.85 -11.37 -6.87
N LEU A 114 3.47 -10.99 -5.64
CA LEU A 114 2.19 -10.36 -5.38
C LEU A 114 2.29 -8.86 -5.69
N ALA A 115 1.32 -8.33 -6.42
CA ALA A 115 1.29 -6.92 -6.85
C ALA A 115 2.54 -6.51 -7.66
N SER A 116 2.91 -7.33 -8.67
CA SER A 116 4.10 -7.16 -9.51
C SER A 116 4.17 -5.87 -10.34
N ASN A 117 3.14 -5.03 -10.29
CA ASN A 117 3.04 -3.78 -11.04
C ASN A 117 3.32 -4.02 -12.55
N ASP A 118 4.28 -3.32 -13.13
CA ASP A 118 4.69 -3.42 -14.53
C ASP A 118 5.73 -4.52 -14.81
N GLY A 119 6.00 -5.42 -13.84
CA GLY A 119 6.95 -6.51 -13.98
C GLY A 119 8.42 -6.08 -13.80
N TYR A 120 8.66 -4.92 -13.19
CA TYR A 120 9.99 -4.37 -12.90
C TYR A 120 10.93 -5.37 -12.20
N LEU A 121 10.42 -6.23 -11.30
CA LEU A 121 11.22 -7.21 -10.57
C LEU A 121 11.32 -8.56 -11.31
N LEU A 122 10.18 -9.13 -11.71
CA LEU A 122 10.11 -10.47 -12.32
C LEU A 122 10.94 -10.61 -13.61
N GLN A 123 11.16 -9.52 -14.35
CA GLN A 123 12.03 -9.55 -15.53
C GLN A 123 13.45 -10.04 -15.20
N TYR A 124 13.99 -9.67 -14.04
CA TYR A 124 15.35 -10.08 -13.64
C TYR A 124 15.42 -11.53 -13.20
N PHE A 125 14.35 -12.08 -12.62
CA PHE A 125 14.26 -13.52 -12.37
C PHE A 125 14.21 -14.27 -13.70
N LYS A 126 13.37 -13.81 -14.64
CA LYS A 126 13.26 -14.39 -15.98
C LYS A 126 14.60 -14.39 -16.74
N ASP A 127 15.39 -13.33 -16.63
CA ASP A 127 16.71 -13.23 -17.27
C ASP A 127 17.74 -14.22 -16.70
N LYS A 128 17.57 -14.67 -15.45
CA LYS A 128 18.42 -15.68 -14.83
C LYS A 128 18.06 -17.13 -15.21
N GLY A 129 16.90 -17.33 -15.84
CA GLY A 129 16.35 -18.65 -16.15
C GLY A 129 15.66 -19.29 -14.97
#